data_AF-A0A009NHD8-F1
#
_entry.id   AF-A0A009NHD8-F1
#
_cell.length_a   1.000
_cell.length_b   1.000
_cell.length_c   1.000
_cell.angle_alpha   90.00
_cell.angle_beta   90.00
_cell.angle_gamma   90.00
#
_symmetry.space_group_name_H-M   'P 1'
#
loop_
_entity.id
_entity.type
_entity.pdbx_description
1 polymer ?
#
loop_
_entity_poly.entity_id
_entity_poly.type
_entity_poly.pdbx_seq_one_letter_code
_entity_poly.pdbx_strand_id
1 'polypeptide(L)'
;DVHDPISGEYSLEVSSPGWDRPFFQLEQLQGYIGQQIALRLIAAVENRRKFQAKLIAVDLENEEIQVEVDGKHVLVIDSNNIDKANLIYQD
;
A
#
# COMPACT_ATOMS: atom_id res chain seq x y z
N ASP A 1 17.19 11.46 -22.00
CA ASP A 1 16.81 11.35 -20.60
C ASP A 1 16.22 9.97 -20.39
N VAL A 2 16.89 9.13 -19.60
CA VAL A 2 16.62 7.68 -19.52
C VAL A 2 16.52 7.30 -18.05
N HIS A 3 15.29 7.06 -17.60
CA HIS A 3 14.89 6.42 -16.36
C HIS A 3 13.48 5.87 -16.66
N ASP A 4 13.15 4.58 -16.55
CA ASP A 4 13.68 3.51 -15.71
C ASP A 4 13.55 2.12 -16.37
N PRO A 5 14.36 1.13 -15.95
CA PRO A 5 14.17 -0.27 -16.31
C PRO A 5 12.94 -0.86 -15.62
N ILE A 6 11.99 -1.33 -16.43
CA ILE A 6 10.82 -2.09 -15.98
C ILE A 6 11.30 -3.48 -15.53
N SER A 7 11.58 -3.63 -14.24
CA SER A 7 11.72 -4.95 -13.61
C SER A 7 10.33 -5.56 -13.50
N GLY A 8 10.01 -6.45 -14.44
CA GLY A 8 8.76 -7.21 -14.45
C GLY A 8 8.71 -8.23 -13.33
N GLU A 9 7.50 -8.62 -12.94
CA GLU A 9 7.23 -9.95 -12.41
C GLU A 9 5.74 -10.29 -12.53
N TYR A 10 5.51 -11.57 -12.76
CA TYR A 10 4.33 -12.22 -13.29
C TYR A 10 3.09 -12.07 -12.40
N SER A 11 1.96 -11.69 -13.01
CA SER A 11 0.64 -11.68 -12.35
C SER A 11 0.02 -13.08 -12.46
N LEU A 12 0.16 -13.89 -11.41
CA LEU A 12 -0.70 -15.06 -11.24
C LEU A 12 -2.00 -14.59 -10.57
N GLU A 13 -3.08 -14.60 -11.34
CA GLU A 13 -4.43 -14.34 -10.84
C GLU A 13 -4.89 -15.48 -9.94
N VAL A 14 -5.18 -15.14 -8.70
CA VAL A 14 -6.13 -15.88 -7.87
C VAL A 14 -6.91 -14.84 -7.08
N SER A 15 -8.15 -14.62 -7.50
CA SER A 15 -9.13 -13.85 -6.74
C SER A 15 -9.47 -14.60 -5.46
N SER A 16 -9.45 -13.91 -4.33
CA SER A 16 -10.02 -14.41 -3.08
C SER A 16 -11.51 -14.09 -3.06
N PRO A 17 -12.40 -15.09 -3.06
CA PRO A 17 -13.83 -14.89 -2.97
C PRO A 17 -14.16 -14.70 -1.49
N GLY A 18 -14.24 -13.46 -1.02
CA GLY A 18 -14.55 -13.19 0.37
C GLY A 18 -14.99 -11.76 0.56
N TRP A 19 -16.24 -11.59 0.96
CA TRP A 19 -16.83 -10.38 1.54
C TRP A 19 -16.23 -10.07 2.93
N ASP A 20 -14.93 -10.32 3.11
CA ASP A 20 -14.27 -10.32 4.40
C ASP A 20 -13.54 -8.99 4.58
N ARG A 21 -14.09 -8.25 5.54
CA ARG A 21 -13.59 -7.02 6.19
C ARG A 21 -12.17 -6.58 5.83
N PRO A 22 -11.94 -5.28 5.54
CA PRO A 22 -10.57 -4.77 5.45
C PRO A 22 -9.84 -5.08 6.75
N PHE A 23 -8.75 -5.86 6.65
CA PHE A 23 -7.99 -6.40 7.77
C PHE A 23 -7.29 -5.31 8.61
N PHE A 24 -7.45 -4.03 8.24
CA PHE A 24 -6.94 -2.86 8.93
C PHE A 24 -7.97 -1.74 8.78
N GLN A 25 -8.47 -1.20 9.89
CA GLN A 25 -9.30 0.02 9.87
C GLN A 25 -8.38 1.22 9.60
N LEU A 26 -8.83 2.17 8.77
CA LEU A 26 -8.02 3.31 8.36
C LEU A 26 -7.59 4.17 9.56
N GLU A 27 -8.48 4.29 10.55
CA GLU A 27 -8.25 4.99 11.82
C GLU A 27 -7.07 4.41 12.60
N GLN A 28 -6.83 3.09 12.48
CA GLN A 28 -5.71 2.44 13.14
C GLN A 28 -4.38 2.85 12.50
N LEU A 29 -4.35 3.13 11.20
CA LEU A 29 -3.12 3.52 10.49
C LEU A 29 -2.57 4.87 10.96
N GLN A 30 -3.41 5.77 11.47
CA GLN A 30 -2.96 7.08 11.98
C GLN A 30 -1.86 6.97 13.05
N GLY A 31 -1.92 5.96 13.92
CA GLY A 31 -0.93 5.72 14.96
C GLY A 31 0.42 5.19 14.45
N TYR A 32 0.49 4.78 13.18
CA TYR A 32 1.68 4.20 12.55
C TYR A 32 2.29 5.15 11.50
N ILE A 33 1.87 6.41 11.45
CA ILE A 33 2.52 7.42 10.61
C ILE A 33 4.01 7.50 10.96
N GLY A 34 4.86 7.46 9.94
CA GLY A 34 6.31 7.38 10.04
C GLY A 34 6.87 5.96 10.08
N GLN A 35 6.04 4.93 10.22
CA GLN A 35 6.48 3.54 10.27
C GLN A 35 6.51 2.89 8.88
N GLN A 36 7.32 1.84 8.74
CA GLN A 36 7.35 1.02 7.54
C GLN A 36 6.20 0.02 7.54
N ILE A 37 5.47 -0.06 6.43
CA ILE A 37 4.34 -0.96 6.25
C ILE A 37 4.46 -1.76 4.95
N ALA A 38 3.96 -2.99 4.97
CA ALA A 38 3.78 -3.83 3.80
C ALA A 38 2.30 -3.78 3.37
N LEU A 39 2.06 -3.35 2.14
CA LEU A 39 0.73 -3.26 1.52
C LEU A 39 0.56 -4.31 0.43
N ARG A 40 -0.63 -4.92 0.38
CA ARG A 40 -1.17 -5.65 -0.77
C ARG A 40 -2.42 -4.92 -1.24
N LEU A 41 -2.49 -4.61 -2.54
CA LEU A 41 -3.60 -3.92 -3.17
C LEU A 41 -4.49 -4.88 -3.96
N ILE A 42 -5.76 -4.52 -4.08
CA ILE A 42 -6.76 -5.22 -4.91
C ILE A 42 -6.44 -4.97 -6.39
N ALA A 43 -6.42 -3.69 -6.78
CA ALA A 43 -6.04 -3.21 -8.10
C ALA A 43 -4.60 -2.71 -8.09
N ALA A 44 -3.90 -2.92 -9.21
CA ALA A 44 -2.51 -2.49 -9.35
C ALA A 44 -2.43 -0.96 -9.41
N VAL A 45 -1.51 -0.39 -8.65
CA VAL A 45 -1.06 0.99 -8.76
C VAL A 45 0.33 0.96 -9.38
N GLU A 46 0.58 1.72 -10.43
CA GLU A 46 1.86 1.70 -11.16
C GLU A 46 2.34 0.29 -11.57
N ASN A 47 1.41 -0.56 -12.01
CA ASN A 47 1.67 -1.98 -12.37
C ASN A 47 2.15 -2.86 -11.21
N ARG A 48 2.04 -2.40 -9.95
CA ARG A 48 2.41 -3.15 -8.75
C ARG A 48 1.21 -3.26 -7.80
N ARG A 49 1.07 -4.42 -7.17
CA ARG A 49 0.06 -4.67 -6.12
C ARG A 49 0.67 -4.85 -4.73
N LYS A 50 2.00 -4.92 -4.63
CA LYS A 50 2.69 -5.13 -3.36
C LYS A 50 3.68 -4.00 -3.16
N PHE A 51 3.64 -3.38 -1.99
CA PHE A 51 4.53 -2.28 -1.64
C PHE A 51 5.10 -2.53 -0.25
N GLN A 52 6.37 -2.19 -0.07
CA GLN A 52 6.95 -1.90 1.23
C GLN A 52 7.25 -0.41 1.22
N ALA A 53 6.59 0.33 2.09
CA ALA A 53 6.56 1.78 2.00
C ALA A 53 6.33 2.39 3.38
N LYS A 54 6.91 3.56 3.60
CA LYS A 54 6.74 4.29 4.86
C LYS A 54 5.41 5.02 4.81
N LEU A 55 4.54 4.79 5.79
CA LEU A 55 3.31 5.55 5.92
C LEU A 55 3.65 7.00 6.27
N ILE A 56 3.24 7.98 5.46
CA ILE A 56 3.49 9.41 5.77
C ILE A 56 2.23 10.17 6.17
N ALA A 57 1.04 9.75 5.69
CA ALA A 57 -0.21 10.38 6.08
C ALA A 57 -1.39 9.42 5.92
N VAL A 58 -2.46 9.73 6.64
CA VAL A 58 -3.75 9.04 6.58
C VAL A 58 -4.83 10.11 6.56
N ASP A 59 -5.70 10.05 5.55
CA ASP A 59 -6.84 10.94 5.38
C ASP A 59 -8.13 10.14 5.58
N LEU A 60 -8.80 10.39 6.71
CA LEU A 60 -10.05 9.70 7.06
C LEU A 60 -11.25 10.26 6.30
N GLU A 61 -11.19 11.51 5.83
CA GLU A 61 -12.30 12.14 5.12
C GLU A 61 -12.38 11.65 3.67
N ASN A 62 -11.22 11.51 3.03
CA ASN A 62 -11.11 11.00 1.65
C ASN A 62 -10.90 9.48 1.59
N GLU A 63 -10.77 8.81 2.73
CA GLU A 63 -10.51 7.37 2.84
C GLU A 63 -9.20 6.95 2.13
N GLU A 64 -8.15 7.75 2.23
CA GLU A 64 -6.87 7.58 1.53
C GLU A 64 -5.67 7.48 2.49
N ILE A 65 -4.59 6.84 2.03
CA ILE A 65 -3.28 6.90 2.68
C ILE A 65 -2.21 7.42 1.73
N GLN A 66 -1.19 8.06 2.28
CA GLN A 66 0.01 8.42 1.56
C GLN A 66 1.18 7.55 2.05
N VAL A 67 1.88 6.90 1.11
CA VAL A 67 3.06 6.08 1.40
C VAL A 67 4.28 6.47 0.58
N GLU A 68 5.46 6.45 1.19
CA GLU A 68 6.74 6.74 0.55
C GLU A 68 7.42 5.42 0.21
N VAL A 69 7.59 5.18 -1.08
CA VAL A 69 8.27 4.02 -1.67
C VAL A 69 9.69 4.43 -2.04
N ASP A 70 10.65 3.55 -1.78
CA ASP A 70 12.07 3.75 -2.12
C ASP A 70 12.69 5.08 -1.61
N GLY A 71 12.11 5.65 -0.55
CA GLY A 71 12.58 6.85 0.14
C GLY A 71 12.43 8.18 -0.61
N LYS A 72 11.71 8.19 -1.75
CA LYS A 72 11.54 9.39 -2.58
C LYS A 72 10.19 9.48 -3.30
N HIS A 73 9.53 8.35 -3.55
CA HIS A 73 8.31 8.32 -4.36
C HIS A 73 7.08 8.24 -3.47
N VAL A 74 6.25 9.27 -3.49
CA VAL A 74 5.01 9.30 -2.69
C VAL A 74 3.83 8.84 -3.53
N LEU A 75 3.14 7.83 -3.03
CA LEU A 75 1.91 7.30 -3.62
C LEU A 75 0.71 7.58 -2.72
N VAL A 76 -0.39 8.01 -3.33
CA VAL A 76 -1.70 8.08 -2.70
C VAL A 76 -2.45 6.80 -3.03
N ILE A 77 -2.96 6.10 -2.02
CA ILE A 77 -3.66 4.83 -2.16
C ILE A 77 -5.00 4.93 -1.44
N ASP A 78 -6.08 4.71 -2.19
CA ASP A 78 -7.43 4.55 -1.65
C ASP A 78 -7.47 3.35 -0.70
N SER A 79 -8.01 3.55 0.50
CA SER A 79 -8.11 2.51 1.53
C SER A 79 -8.95 1.31 1.07
N ASN A 80 -9.96 1.51 0.22
CA ASN A 80 -10.75 0.44 -0.39
C ASN A 80 -9.94 -0.38 -1.38
N ASN A 81 -8.85 0.17 -1.93
CA ASN A 81 -7.93 -0.58 -2.78
C ASN A 81 -6.90 -1.39 -1.99
N ILE A 82 -6.84 -1.25 -0.66
CA ILE A 82 -5.95 -2.02 0.19
C ILE A 82 -6.63 -3.34 0.55
N ASP A 83 -6.09 -4.43 0.02
CA ASP A 83 -6.51 -5.77 0.41
C ASP A 83 -5.91 -6.14 1.78
N LYS A 84 -4.63 -5.81 2.02
CA LYS A 84 -3.93 -6.15 3.27
C LYS A 84 -2.86 -5.13 3.59
N ALA A 85 -2.75 -4.74 4.87
CA ALA A 85 -1.67 -3.93 5.40
C ALA A 85 -1.05 -4.62 6.62
N ASN A 86 0.27 -4.54 6.78
CA ASN A 86 0.97 -5.05 7.96
C ASN A 86 2.10 -4.09 8.33
N LEU A 87 2.31 -3.85 9.63
CA LEU A 87 3.46 -3.13 10.15
C LEU A 87 4.73 -3.97 9.97
N ILE A 88 5.82 -3.34 9.51
CA ILE A 88 7.15 -3.92 9.47
C ILE A 88 7.93 -3.33 10.64
N TYR A 89 8.26 -4.16 11.63
CA TYR A 89 9.15 -3.75 12.72
C TYR A 89 10.56 -3.57 12.17
N GLN A 90 11.14 -2.39 12.39
CA GLN A 90 12.56 -2.15 12.19
C GLN A 90 13.22 -2.13 13.58
N ASP A 91 14.19 -3.03 13.77
CA ASP A 91 15.02 -3.12 14.99
C ASP A 91 16.03 -1.97 15.06
#